data_AF-E4XT33-F1
#
_entry.id   AF-E4XT33-F1
#
_cell.length_a   1.000
_cell.length_b   1.000
_cell.length_c   1.000
_cell.angle_alpha   90.00
_cell.angle_beta   90.00
_cell.angle_gamma   90.00
#
_symmetry.space_group_name_H-M   'P 1'
#
loop_
_entity.id
_entity.type
_entity.pdbx_description
1 polymer ?
#
loop_
_entity_poly.entity_id
_entity_poly.type
_entity_poly.pdbx_seq_one_letter_code
_entity_poly.pdbx_strand_id
1 'polypeptide(L)'
;MSRYRQLTVIFTIKPEGRCRHCGNSVLKNIQVTLNELVAEKPELSIREAKEFLTRINEERDEKLQEARVARKRIIDGQPAKRRNEEPNKPSKIQKFTSEPAVRPQPAHTQNMIKSSSSPHVRPPAKLTPLGLSMTKIPSLGSSASSVASSARRRSDHDRLMNAMIRRYHERKKEAKNSREKYHQWEQDRLKSEREKIKAQRNTQARVARNRRADIHQHTEMSERRRQEEEVILKERERAIEDKLQKAYAKAQLMKEAKKQRIMENKDQEMKKKRYQEERLKMMENDKIARERQLKMELDKKLRDADAVRNQKLQSDAFVLQKRNQMKFLVFQETYEDVKKSKEEENAEKKKRLSERLEQAQKNNQELMQKRSYALKIAAAQKQRQVEEVRMAKEELQREQQARIQEEVLRNEKLAEEARRGVSQMKQMKLEEIKEKHQLERLRARENLRRNEHAFEAEREKLEQQVGQKIAKSEKILEDREKAEAVSFSIIY
;
A
#
# COMPACT_ATOMS: atom_id res chain seq x y z
N MET A 1 -17.10 -68.12 -14.39
CA MET A 1 -16.44 -66.97 -13.73
C MET A 1 -15.34 -66.45 -14.63
N SER A 2 -15.62 -65.35 -15.34
CA SER A 2 -14.68 -64.71 -16.28
C SER A 2 -13.71 -63.82 -15.52
N ARG A 3 -12.41 -64.17 -15.53
CA ARG A 3 -11.34 -63.25 -15.12
C ARG A 3 -10.88 -62.48 -16.37
N TYR A 4 -11.43 -61.29 -16.54
CA TYR A 4 -10.94 -60.32 -17.51
C TYR A 4 -9.47 -59.99 -17.22
N ARG A 5 -8.55 -60.46 -18.07
CA ARG A 5 -7.23 -59.83 -18.21
C ARG A 5 -7.41 -58.67 -19.19
N GLN A 6 -7.52 -57.45 -18.66
CA GLN A 6 -7.38 -56.23 -19.45
C GLN A 6 -5.96 -56.20 -20.04
N LEU A 7 -5.86 -56.46 -21.34
CA LEU A 7 -4.64 -56.22 -22.12
C LEU A 7 -4.56 -54.71 -22.42
N THR A 8 -3.92 -53.96 -21.52
CA THR A 8 -3.56 -52.57 -21.75
C THR A 8 -2.38 -52.52 -22.72
N VAL A 9 -2.65 -52.47 -24.03
CA VAL A 9 -1.59 -52.27 -25.04
C VAL A 9 -1.27 -50.78 -25.11
N ILE A 10 -0.16 -50.39 -24.47
CA ILE A 10 0.39 -49.03 -24.55
C ILE A 10 1.17 -48.91 -25.85
N PHE A 11 0.65 -48.15 -26.82
CA PHE A 11 1.42 -47.76 -28.01
C PHE A 11 2.54 -46.79 -27.61
N THR A 12 3.74 -47.31 -27.36
CA THR A 12 4.94 -46.47 -27.27
C THR A 12 5.40 -46.07 -28.67
N ILE A 13 4.86 -44.96 -29.17
CA ILE A 13 5.41 -44.26 -30.34
C ILE A 13 6.76 -43.67 -29.89
N LYS A 14 7.89 -44.27 -30.28
CA LYS A 14 9.21 -43.66 -30.08
C LYS A 14 9.34 -42.45 -31.01
N PRO A 15 9.45 -41.21 -30.51
CA PRO A 15 9.66 -40.06 -31.37
C PRO A 15 11.15 -39.95 -31.72
N GLU A 16 11.50 -40.23 -32.97
CA GLU A 16 12.79 -39.83 -33.52
C GLU A 16 12.79 -38.32 -33.73
N GLY A 17 13.52 -37.60 -32.88
CA GLY A 17 13.70 -36.15 -32.95
C GLY A 17 12.85 -35.38 -31.94
N ARG A 18 13.50 -34.90 -30.87
CA ARG A 18 12.94 -33.86 -29.99
C ARG A 18 13.49 -32.51 -30.44
N CYS A 19 12.63 -31.50 -30.53
CA CYS A 19 13.09 -30.13 -30.69
C CYS A 19 13.90 -29.71 -29.44
N ARG A 20 15.19 -29.41 -29.60
CA ARG A 20 16.10 -29.02 -28.49
C ARG A 20 15.65 -27.77 -27.72
N HIS A 21 14.69 -26.99 -28.23
CA HIS A 21 14.23 -25.75 -27.60
C HIS A 21 12.89 -25.87 -26.86
N CYS A 22 12.06 -26.89 -27.14
CA CYS A 22 10.74 -27.02 -26.53
C CYS A 22 10.37 -28.44 -26.05
N GLY A 23 11.25 -29.44 -26.22
CA GLY A 23 11.06 -30.79 -25.68
C GLY A 23 9.90 -31.60 -26.30
N ASN A 24 9.07 -30.99 -27.14
CA ASN A 24 7.95 -31.65 -27.79
C ASN A 24 8.42 -32.55 -28.94
N SER A 25 7.89 -33.77 -28.98
CA SER A 25 8.05 -34.70 -30.08
C SER A 25 7.41 -34.14 -31.35
N VAL A 26 8.10 -34.28 -32.49
CA VAL A 26 7.50 -34.03 -33.80
C VAL A 26 6.34 -35.02 -33.97
N LEU A 27 5.10 -34.53 -33.89
CA LEU A 27 3.92 -35.34 -34.22
C LEU A 27 3.98 -35.66 -35.72
N LYS A 28 4.33 -36.90 -36.09
CA LYS A 28 4.14 -37.39 -37.45
C LYS A 28 2.62 -37.39 -37.73
N ASN A 29 2.21 -36.69 -38.78
CA ASN A 29 0.84 -36.76 -39.30
C ASN A 29 0.67 -38.14 -39.98
N ILE A 30 0.33 -39.16 -39.20
CA ILE A 30 -0.14 -40.44 -39.73
C ILE A 30 -1.67 -40.36 -39.66
N GLN A 31 -2.30 -40.28 -40.83
CA GLN A 31 -3.75 -40.28 -40.94
C GLN A 31 -4.19 -41.75 -41.01
N VAL A 32 -4.63 -42.32 -39.90
CA VAL A 32 -5.11 -43.71 -39.86
C VAL A 32 -6.42 -43.78 -40.63
N THR A 33 -6.42 -44.53 -41.72
CA THR A 33 -7.59 -44.72 -42.58
C THR A 33 -8.42 -45.92 -42.11
N LEU A 34 -9.70 -45.96 -42.49
CA LEU A 34 -10.60 -47.07 -42.15
C LEU A 34 -10.04 -48.42 -42.60
N ASN A 35 -9.37 -48.45 -43.76
CA ASN A 35 -8.79 -49.66 -44.32
C ASN A 35 -7.58 -50.16 -43.51
N GLU A 36 -6.76 -49.26 -42.97
CA GLU A 36 -5.63 -49.62 -42.10
C GLU A 36 -6.13 -50.14 -40.74
N LEU A 37 -7.18 -49.55 -40.19
CA LEU A 37 -7.75 -49.97 -38.90
C LEU A 37 -8.42 -51.35 -38.98
N VAL A 38 -9.14 -51.63 -40.07
CA VAL A 38 -9.79 -52.93 -40.32
C VAL A 38 -8.74 -54.02 -40.59
N ALA A 39 -7.61 -53.67 -41.20
CA ALA A 39 -6.49 -54.60 -41.41
C ALA A 39 -5.74 -54.94 -40.11
N GLU A 40 -5.57 -53.98 -39.20
CA GLU A 40 -4.89 -54.21 -37.91
C GLU A 40 -5.78 -54.88 -36.85
N LYS A 41 -7.11 -54.74 -36.95
CA LYS A 41 -8.08 -55.33 -36.04
C LYS A 41 -9.26 -55.96 -36.79
N PRO A 42 -9.07 -57.16 -37.38
CA PRO A 42 -10.12 -57.85 -38.14
C PRO A 42 -11.30 -58.32 -37.28
N GLU A 43 -11.16 -58.31 -35.95
CA GLU A 43 -12.18 -58.72 -34.98
C GLU A 43 -13.29 -57.67 -34.76
N LEU A 44 -13.08 -56.43 -35.21
CA LEU A 44 -14.07 -55.34 -35.07
C LEU A 44 -15.05 -55.37 -36.23
N SER A 45 -16.35 -55.26 -35.95
CA SER A 45 -17.34 -54.99 -37.00
C SER A 45 -17.06 -53.63 -37.66
N ILE A 46 -17.48 -53.44 -38.91
CA ILE A 46 -17.29 -52.17 -39.64
C ILE A 46 -17.87 -50.98 -38.85
N ARG A 47 -18.93 -51.20 -38.07
CA ARG A 47 -19.54 -50.19 -37.22
C ARG A 47 -18.65 -49.83 -36.03
N GLU A 48 -18.12 -50.83 -35.32
CA GLU A 48 -17.21 -50.62 -34.19
C GLU A 48 -15.87 -50.02 -34.64
N ALA A 49 -15.36 -50.42 -35.81
CA ALA A 49 -14.17 -49.84 -36.41
C ALA A 49 -14.36 -48.35 -36.74
N LYS A 50 -15.53 -47.97 -37.27
CA LYS A 50 -15.88 -46.55 -37.52
C LYS A 50 -15.96 -45.77 -36.21
N GLU A 51 -16.67 -46.27 -35.20
CA GLU A 51 -16.76 -45.60 -33.89
C GLU A 51 -15.40 -45.47 -33.20
N PHE A 52 -14.54 -46.47 -33.34
CA PHE A 52 -13.18 -46.45 -32.80
C PHE A 52 -12.28 -45.44 -33.52
N LEU A 53 -12.38 -45.33 -34.86
CA LEU A 53 -11.69 -44.29 -35.64
C LEU A 53 -12.15 -42.89 -35.30
N THR A 54 -13.46 -42.70 -35.07
CA THR A 54 -13.99 -41.40 -34.66
C THR A 54 -13.38 -40.98 -33.34
N ARG A 55 -13.34 -41.87 -32.34
CA ARG A 55 -12.69 -41.58 -31.04
C ARG A 55 -11.20 -41.29 -31.16
N ILE A 56 -10.47 -42.05 -31.99
CA ILE A 56 -9.04 -41.81 -32.22
C ILE A 56 -8.81 -40.45 -32.88
N ASN A 57 -9.63 -40.08 -33.85
CA ASN A 57 -9.53 -38.80 -34.54
C ASN A 57 -9.93 -37.63 -33.63
N GLU A 58 -10.94 -37.79 -32.78
CA GLU A 58 -11.33 -36.80 -31.77
C GLU A 58 -10.20 -36.58 -30.74
N GLU A 59 -9.63 -37.65 -30.17
CA GLU A 59 -8.52 -37.56 -29.22
C GLU A 59 -7.26 -36.93 -29.86
N ARG A 60 -7.05 -37.19 -31.15
CA ARG A 60 -5.98 -36.56 -31.93
C ARG A 60 -6.24 -35.07 -32.12
N ASP A 61 -7.45 -34.69 -32.50
CA ASP A 61 -7.82 -33.30 -32.77
C ASP A 61 -7.75 -32.46 -31.49
N GLU A 62 -8.13 -33.03 -30.35
CA GLU A 62 -7.90 -32.43 -29.03
C GLU A 62 -6.41 -32.18 -28.76
N LYS A 63 -5.55 -33.19 -28.95
CA LYS A 63 -4.09 -33.05 -28.77
C LYS A 63 -3.46 -32.05 -29.74
N LEU A 64 -3.96 -31.98 -30.98
CA LEU A 64 -3.51 -31.00 -31.97
C LEU A 64 -3.95 -29.58 -31.57
N GLN A 65 -5.15 -29.42 -31.05
CA GLN A 65 -5.66 -28.14 -30.59
C GLN A 65 -4.89 -27.66 -29.34
N GLU A 66 -4.61 -28.53 -28.38
CA GLU A 66 -3.73 -28.24 -27.24
C GLU A 66 -2.34 -27.80 -27.69
N ALA A 67 -1.74 -28.49 -28.67
CA ALA A 67 -0.43 -28.13 -29.23
C ALA A 67 -0.45 -26.76 -29.93
N ARG A 68 -1.54 -26.43 -30.65
CA ARG A 68 -1.74 -25.11 -31.27
C ARG A 68 -1.86 -24.00 -30.23
N VAL A 69 -2.63 -24.22 -29.17
CA VAL A 69 -2.78 -23.26 -28.06
C VAL A 69 -1.45 -23.05 -27.34
N ALA A 70 -0.70 -24.12 -27.06
CA ALA A 70 0.62 -24.03 -26.47
C ALA A 70 1.61 -23.27 -27.36
N ARG A 71 1.61 -23.52 -28.67
CA ARG A 71 2.44 -22.81 -29.64
C ARG A 71 2.09 -21.32 -29.71
N LYS A 72 0.81 -20.98 -29.69
CA LYS A 72 0.33 -19.58 -29.67
C LYS A 72 0.81 -18.86 -28.39
N ARG A 73 0.69 -19.49 -27.22
CA ARG A 73 1.19 -18.94 -25.94
C ARG A 73 2.71 -18.70 -25.94
N ILE A 74 3.48 -19.60 -26.55
CA ILE A 74 4.94 -19.43 -26.71
C ILE A 74 5.26 -18.25 -27.64
N ILE A 75 4.54 -18.12 -28.76
CA ILE A 75 4.69 -16.99 -29.69
C ILE A 75 4.33 -15.66 -29.02
N ASP A 76 3.30 -15.66 -28.17
CA ASP A 76 2.84 -14.51 -27.40
C ASP A 76 3.74 -14.19 -26.18
N GLY A 77 4.84 -14.94 -25.98
CA GLY A 77 5.83 -14.68 -24.93
C GLY A 77 5.39 -15.04 -23.52
N GLN A 78 4.30 -15.81 -23.37
CA GLN A 78 3.87 -16.32 -22.07
C GLN A 78 4.67 -17.57 -21.68
N PRO A 79 5.15 -17.67 -20.42
CA PRO A 79 5.91 -18.84 -19.99
C PRO A 79 5.04 -20.09 -20.10
N ALA A 80 5.59 -21.13 -20.74
CA ALA A 80 4.93 -22.42 -20.87
C ALA A 80 4.65 -22.97 -19.47
N LYS A 81 3.36 -23.12 -19.10
CA LYS A 81 2.97 -23.78 -17.86
C LYS A 81 3.62 -25.17 -17.83
N ARG A 82 4.41 -25.44 -16.79
CA ARG A 82 5.00 -26.76 -16.56
C ARG A 82 3.84 -27.75 -16.37
N ARG A 83 3.94 -28.90 -17.04
CA ARG A 83 2.89 -29.94 -17.15
C ARG A 83 2.50 -30.62 -15.82
N ASN A 84 2.96 -30.12 -14.68
CA ASN A 84 2.74 -30.70 -13.35
C ASN A 84 1.81 -29.87 -12.45
N GLU A 85 1.14 -28.84 -12.98
CA GLU A 85 0.11 -28.12 -12.22
C GLU A 85 -1.26 -28.70 -12.59
N GLU A 86 -1.76 -29.57 -11.70
CA GLU A 86 -3.15 -30.05 -11.73
C GLU A 86 -4.13 -28.86 -11.80
N PRO A 87 -5.28 -28.97 -12.51
CA PRO A 87 -6.12 -27.82 -12.82
C PRO A 87 -6.87 -27.19 -11.62
N ASN A 88 -6.76 -27.75 -10.41
CA ASN A 88 -7.64 -27.39 -9.28
C ASN A 88 -6.96 -27.30 -7.91
N LYS A 89 -5.70 -26.85 -7.85
CA LYS A 89 -5.14 -26.33 -6.59
C LYS A 89 -5.06 -24.80 -6.67
N PRO A 90 -5.66 -24.04 -5.73
CA PRO A 90 -5.37 -22.61 -5.66
C PRO A 90 -3.87 -22.48 -5.52
N SER A 91 -3.25 -21.68 -6.39
CA SER A 91 -1.83 -21.41 -6.32
C SER A 91 -1.53 -20.97 -4.89
N LYS A 92 -0.60 -21.66 -4.24
CA LYS A 92 -0.03 -21.14 -3.00
C LYS A 92 0.50 -19.76 -3.36
N ILE A 93 -0.20 -18.73 -2.90
CA ILE A 93 0.30 -17.38 -2.83
C ILE A 93 1.65 -17.54 -2.12
N GLN A 94 2.74 -17.39 -2.87
CA GLN A 94 4.00 -16.99 -2.25
C GLN A 94 3.66 -15.69 -1.56
N LYS A 95 3.41 -15.79 -0.26
CA LYS A 95 3.40 -14.63 0.62
C LYS A 95 4.79 -14.05 0.43
N PHE A 96 4.89 -13.01 -0.38
CA PHE A 96 5.96 -12.04 -0.23
C PHE A 96 5.78 -11.50 1.17
N THR A 97 6.51 -12.11 2.12
CA THR A 97 6.80 -11.49 3.40
C THR A 97 7.73 -10.32 3.11
N SER A 98 7.13 -9.23 2.65
CA SER A 98 7.69 -7.89 2.80
C SER A 98 7.04 -7.27 4.04
N GLU A 99 7.08 -7.99 5.16
CA GLU A 99 7.21 -7.37 6.46
C GLU A 99 8.71 -7.36 6.73
N PRO A 100 9.33 -6.20 7.03
CA PRO A 100 10.69 -6.22 7.52
C PRO A 100 10.70 -7.08 8.79
N ALA A 101 11.63 -8.04 8.85
CA ALA A 101 11.91 -8.80 10.05
C ALA A 101 12.27 -7.83 11.18
N VAL A 102 11.26 -7.41 11.95
CA VAL A 102 11.44 -6.82 13.26
C VAL A 102 12.07 -7.92 14.09
N ARG A 103 13.38 -7.81 14.31
CA ARG A 103 14.10 -8.62 15.31
C ARG A 103 13.24 -8.68 16.57
N PRO A 104 13.03 -9.85 17.19
CA PRO A 104 12.59 -9.89 18.57
C PRO A 104 13.72 -9.26 19.38
N GLN A 105 13.59 -7.97 19.66
CA GLN A 105 14.28 -7.35 20.78
C GLN A 105 13.90 -8.18 22.02
N PRO A 106 14.85 -8.62 22.84
CA PRO A 106 14.51 -9.21 24.12
C PRO A 106 13.65 -8.20 24.87
N ALA A 107 12.59 -8.70 25.52
CA ALA A 107 11.71 -7.92 26.36
C ALA A 107 12.53 -7.24 27.47
N HIS A 108 13.06 -6.06 27.17
CA HIS A 108 13.75 -5.24 28.12
C HIS A 108 12.70 -4.37 28.78
N THR A 109 12.36 -4.80 30.00
CA THR A 109 11.77 -4.01 31.07
C THR A 109 10.46 -3.33 30.74
N GLN A 110 9.39 -3.92 31.30
CA GLN A 110 8.27 -3.17 31.81
C GLN A 110 8.77 -1.86 32.42
N ASN A 111 8.56 -0.74 31.72
CA ASN A 111 8.43 0.54 32.39
C ASN A 111 7.13 0.43 33.19
N MET A 112 7.25 -0.16 34.39
CA MET A 112 6.36 0.17 35.49
C MET A 112 6.26 1.68 35.47
N ILE A 113 5.07 2.18 35.14
CA ILE A 113 4.64 3.49 35.57
C ILE A 113 4.71 3.39 37.10
N LYS A 114 5.86 3.80 37.66
CA LYS A 114 5.97 4.09 39.08
C LYS A 114 4.94 5.17 39.31
N SER A 115 3.83 4.76 39.87
CA SER A 115 2.86 5.62 40.52
C SER A 115 3.69 6.60 41.33
N SER A 116 3.71 7.87 40.91
CA SER A 116 4.32 8.92 41.70
C SER A 116 3.53 8.93 43.00
N SER A 117 4.16 8.39 44.03
CA SER A 117 3.64 8.32 45.39
C SER A 117 3.06 9.67 45.75
N SER A 118 1.79 9.65 46.16
CA SER A 118 1.11 10.71 46.88
C SER A 118 2.08 11.39 47.86
N PRO A 119 2.11 12.73 47.99
CA PRO A 119 2.96 13.36 48.98
C PRO A 119 2.54 12.83 50.35
N HIS A 120 3.42 12.06 50.98
CA HIS A 120 3.24 11.59 52.34
C HIS A 120 3.23 12.83 53.24
N VAL A 121 2.03 13.33 53.55
CA VAL A 121 1.82 14.33 54.59
C VAL A 121 2.16 13.63 55.90
N ARG A 122 3.34 13.93 56.47
CA ARG A 122 3.67 13.50 57.83
C ARG A 122 2.53 13.95 58.75
N PRO A 123 2.05 13.09 59.67
CA PRO A 123 1.15 13.56 60.72
C PRO A 123 1.86 14.68 61.48
N PRO A 124 1.15 15.73 61.93
CA PRO A 124 1.77 16.76 62.75
C PRO A 124 2.39 16.09 63.97
N ALA A 125 3.67 16.36 64.21
CA ALA A 125 4.34 15.95 65.43
C ALA A 125 3.47 16.40 66.60
N LYS A 126 3.08 15.45 67.46
CA LYS A 126 2.44 15.75 68.74
C LYS A 126 3.41 16.65 69.50
N LEU A 127 3.16 17.95 69.46
CA LEU A 127 3.77 18.90 70.38
C LEU A 127 3.21 18.54 71.75
N THR A 128 3.99 17.76 72.50
CA THR A 128 3.87 17.65 73.94
C THR A 128 3.79 19.07 74.51
N PRO A 129 2.76 19.41 75.31
CA PRO A 129 2.77 20.68 76.00
C PRO A 129 3.95 20.64 76.96
N LEU A 130 4.95 21.49 76.70
CA LEU A 130 5.99 21.82 77.65
C LEU A 130 5.32 22.18 78.97
N GLY A 131 5.75 21.46 80.01
CA GLY A 131 5.17 21.50 81.34
C GLY A 131 4.96 22.92 81.84
N LEU A 132 3.77 23.13 82.41
CA LEU A 132 3.48 24.19 83.35
C LEU A 132 4.48 24.10 84.50
N SER A 133 5.63 24.78 84.39
CA SER A 133 6.46 25.03 85.55
C SER A 133 5.72 26.05 86.42
N MET A 134 5.17 25.53 87.52
CA MET A 134 4.56 26.29 88.60
C MET A 134 5.55 27.36 89.09
N THR A 135 5.30 28.61 88.73
CA THR A 135 5.93 29.73 89.41
C THR A 135 5.36 29.77 90.83
N LYS A 136 6.20 29.37 91.79
CA LYS A 136 5.94 29.50 93.22
C LYS A 136 5.55 30.94 93.52
N ILE A 137 4.31 31.12 93.96
CA ILE A 137 3.84 32.33 94.62
C ILE A 137 4.67 32.47 95.91
N PRO A 138 5.37 33.59 96.16
CA PRO A 138 5.95 33.83 97.48
C PRO A 138 4.79 34.03 98.46
N SER A 139 4.73 33.14 99.46
CA SER A 139 3.87 33.28 100.63
C SER A 139 4.09 34.65 101.28
N LEU A 140 2.99 35.39 101.44
CA LEU A 140 2.91 36.58 102.26
C LEU A 140 3.14 36.17 103.73
N GLY A 141 4.25 36.61 104.31
CA GLY A 141 4.47 36.54 105.74
C GLY A 141 3.61 37.57 106.46
N SER A 142 2.60 37.10 107.19
CA SER A 142 1.93 37.85 108.24
C SER A 142 2.86 37.99 109.44
N SER A 143 2.98 39.20 109.99
CA SER A 143 3.35 39.40 111.41
C SER A 143 2.77 40.72 111.92
N ALA A 144 1.77 40.53 112.79
CA ALA A 144 1.41 41.24 114.01
C ALA A 144 1.74 42.74 114.20
N SER A 145 0.71 43.40 114.71
CA SER A 145 0.67 44.69 115.41
C SER A 145 1.70 44.84 116.55
N SER A 146 2.21 46.06 116.72
CA SER A 146 2.44 46.63 118.06
C SER A 146 2.42 48.16 118.03
N VAL A 147 1.67 48.72 118.96
CA VAL A 147 1.52 50.15 119.30
C VAL A 147 2.86 50.73 119.77
N ALA A 148 3.30 51.88 119.23
CA ALA A 148 4.04 52.93 119.97
C ALA A 148 4.42 54.15 119.10
N SER A 149 4.12 55.33 119.65
CA SER A 149 4.92 56.57 119.65
C SER A 149 4.92 57.51 118.42
N SER A 150 4.35 58.69 118.68
CA SER A 150 4.12 59.85 117.81
C SER A 150 5.39 60.62 117.35
N ALA A 151 6.52 59.94 117.16
CA ALA A 151 7.77 60.55 116.67
C ALA A 151 8.39 59.85 115.44
N ARG A 152 7.82 58.72 114.98
CA ARG A 152 8.31 57.96 113.80
C ARG A 152 7.55 58.22 112.48
N ARG A 153 6.50 59.05 112.49
CA ARG A 153 5.62 59.26 111.31
C ARG A 153 6.30 59.94 110.10
N ARG A 154 7.43 60.64 110.28
CA ARG A 154 8.19 61.21 109.14
C ARG A 154 9.04 60.14 108.41
N SER A 155 9.67 59.22 109.14
CA SER A 155 10.50 58.14 108.60
C SER A 155 9.70 57.11 107.77
N ASP A 156 8.49 56.77 108.21
CA ASP A 156 7.65 55.80 107.50
C ASP A 156 6.97 56.42 106.27
N HIS A 157 6.69 57.73 106.31
CA HIS A 157 6.23 58.48 105.15
C HIS A 157 7.32 58.54 104.06
N ASP A 158 8.57 58.85 104.42
CA ASP A 158 9.68 58.89 103.47
C ASP A 158 10.00 57.51 102.89
N ARG A 159 9.87 56.44 103.67
CA ARG A 159 10.02 55.06 103.16
C ARG A 159 8.92 54.69 102.17
N LEU A 160 7.67 55.06 102.47
CA LEU A 160 6.54 54.83 101.56
C LEU A 160 6.70 55.64 100.26
N MET A 161 7.08 56.92 100.36
CA MET A 161 7.33 57.78 99.20
C MET A 161 8.48 57.23 98.34
N ASN A 162 9.58 56.80 98.95
CA ASN A 162 10.70 56.16 98.24
C ASN A 162 10.30 54.82 97.59
N ALA A 163 9.39 54.05 98.20
CA ALA A 163 8.85 52.82 97.60
C ALA A 163 7.93 53.14 96.41
N MET A 164 7.11 54.19 96.50
CA MET A 164 6.26 54.64 95.39
C MET A 164 7.08 55.18 94.21
N ILE A 165 8.13 55.96 94.49
CA ILE A 165 9.07 56.46 93.48
C ILE A 165 9.78 55.29 92.78
N ARG A 166 10.25 54.29 93.54
CA ARG A 166 10.84 53.07 92.97
C ARG A 166 9.87 52.30 92.09
N ARG A 167 8.63 52.05 92.56
CA ARG A 167 7.58 51.40 91.75
C ARG A 167 7.20 52.19 90.51
N TYR A 168 7.22 53.52 90.58
CA TYR A 168 7.00 54.37 89.41
C TYR A 168 8.14 54.20 88.39
N HIS A 169 9.40 54.23 88.83
CA HIS A 169 10.55 53.99 87.95
C HIS A 169 10.59 52.57 87.39
N GLU A 170 10.23 51.56 88.18
CA GLU A 170 10.10 50.16 87.73
C GLU A 170 9.02 50.03 86.67
N ARG A 171 7.82 50.56 86.89
CA ARG A 171 6.75 50.58 85.88
C ARG A 171 7.14 51.34 84.62
N LYS A 172 7.87 52.46 84.76
CA LYS A 172 8.40 53.22 83.62
C LYS A 172 9.44 52.41 82.83
N LYS A 173 10.33 51.69 83.50
CA LYS A 173 11.29 50.76 82.87
C LYS A 173 10.58 49.58 82.21
N GLU A 174 9.58 49.00 82.86
CA GLU A 174 8.79 47.89 82.33
C GLU A 174 7.99 48.30 81.09
N ALA A 175 7.36 49.48 81.11
CA ALA A 175 6.68 50.04 79.95
C ALA A 175 7.65 50.29 78.78
N LYS A 176 8.86 50.78 79.06
CA LYS A 176 9.90 50.94 78.04
C LYS A 176 10.34 49.60 77.46
N ASN A 177 10.65 48.61 78.29
CA ASN A 177 11.04 47.27 77.88
C ASN A 177 9.93 46.57 77.07
N SER A 178 8.67 46.79 77.43
CA SER A 178 7.53 46.21 76.72
C SER A 178 7.36 46.83 75.32
N ARG A 179 7.57 48.14 75.19
CA ARG A 179 7.59 48.82 73.88
C ARG A 179 8.76 48.35 73.02
N GLU A 180 9.95 48.21 73.59
CA GLU A 180 11.12 47.67 72.89
C GLU A 180 10.87 46.24 72.41
N LYS A 181 10.30 45.37 73.25
CA LYS A 181 9.89 44.00 72.86
C LYS A 181 8.83 43.99 71.77
N TYR A 182 7.85 44.89 71.83
CA TYR A 182 6.83 45.00 70.78
C TYR A 182 7.43 45.41 69.44
N HIS A 183 8.29 46.43 69.42
CA HIS A 183 8.99 46.83 68.21
C HIS A 183 9.89 45.73 67.65
N GLN A 184 10.58 44.99 68.52
CA GLN A 184 11.38 43.85 68.10
C GLN A 184 10.51 42.75 67.46
N TRP A 185 9.38 42.41 68.09
CA TRP A 185 8.41 41.45 67.55
C TRP A 185 7.84 41.91 66.20
N GLU A 186 7.51 43.19 66.05
CA GLU A 186 7.00 43.76 64.80
C GLU A 186 8.05 43.68 63.68
N GLN A 187 9.31 44.00 63.98
CA GLN A 187 10.41 43.83 63.03
C GLN A 187 10.61 42.36 62.63
N ASP A 188 10.57 41.44 63.59
CA ASP A 188 10.78 40.01 63.32
C ASP A 188 9.59 39.39 62.57
N ARG A 189 8.36 39.85 62.82
CA ARG A 189 7.18 39.52 62.02
C ARG A 189 7.36 39.99 60.57
N LEU A 190 7.76 41.25 60.36
CA LEU A 190 7.99 41.80 59.01
C LEU A 190 9.14 41.08 58.29
N LYS A 191 10.21 40.69 58.98
CA LYS A 191 11.28 39.85 58.42
C LYS A 191 10.73 38.49 57.98
N SER A 192 9.94 37.82 58.81
CA SER A 192 9.32 36.53 58.46
C SER A 192 8.41 36.65 57.23
N GLU A 193 7.59 37.70 57.14
CA GLU A 193 6.77 37.96 55.95
C GLU A 193 7.63 38.19 54.69
N ARG A 194 8.70 38.98 54.78
CA ARG A 194 9.65 39.20 53.67
C ARG A 194 10.33 37.90 53.23
N GLU A 195 10.73 37.05 54.17
CA GLU A 195 11.33 35.74 53.87
C GLU A 195 10.33 34.80 53.19
N LYS A 196 9.07 34.77 53.63
CA LYS A 196 8.00 34.01 52.95
C LYS A 196 7.80 34.47 51.51
N ILE A 197 7.74 35.79 51.28
CA ILE A 197 7.63 36.36 49.93
C ILE A 197 8.86 35.98 49.08
N LYS A 198 10.07 36.07 49.65
CA LYS A 198 11.31 35.68 48.97
C LYS A 198 11.31 34.19 48.60
N ALA A 199 10.88 33.32 49.51
CA ALA A 199 10.76 31.89 49.27
C ALA A 199 9.73 31.58 48.17
N GLN A 200 8.58 32.25 48.18
CA GLN A 200 7.55 32.10 47.14
C GLN A 200 8.02 32.59 45.77
N ARG A 201 8.76 33.70 45.71
CA ARG A 201 9.37 34.18 44.45
C ARG A 201 10.40 33.20 43.91
N ASN A 202 11.22 32.63 44.79
CA ASN A 202 12.21 31.62 44.40
C ASN A 202 11.57 30.33 43.87
N THR A 203 10.48 29.86 44.49
CA THR A 203 9.75 28.69 43.99
C THR A 203 9.08 28.98 42.64
N GLN A 204 8.45 30.14 42.48
CA GLN A 204 7.89 30.57 41.19
C GLN A 204 8.95 30.68 40.09
N ALA A 205 10.11 31.28 40.39
CA ALA A 205 11.22 31.39 39.45
C ALA A 205 11.75 30.00 39.03
N ARG A 206 11.86 29.06 39.96
CA ARG A 206 12.25 27.67 39.67
C ARG A 206 11.23 26.97 38.76
N VAL A 207 9.94 27.08 39.06
CA VAL A 207 8.87 26.50 38.23
C VAL A 207 8.89 27.11 36.82
N ALA A 208 9.11 28.41 36.71
CA ALA A 208 9.21 29.08 35.41
C ALA A 208 10.42 28.60 34.59
N ARG A 209 11.59 28.39 35.23
CA ARG A 209 12.77 27.81 34.56
C ARG A 209 12.51 26.38 34.08
N ASN A 210 11.92 25.54 34.93
CA ASN A 210 11.58 24.17 34.54
C ASN A 210 10.60 24.14 33.37
N ARG A 211 9.54 24.96 33.40
CA ARG A 211 8.61 25.08 32.27
C ARG A 211 9.30 25.48 30.96
N ARG A 212 10.25 26.42 31.01
CA ARG A 212 11.02 26.80 29.82
C ARG A 212 11.90 25.66 29.30
N ALA A 213 12.52 24.90 30.19
CA ALA A 213 13.31 23.73 29.83
C ALA A 213 12.44 22.63 29.19
N ASP A 214 11.26 22.35 29.75
CA ASP A 214 10.32 21.37 29.19
C ASP A 214 9.84 21.79 27.80
N ILE A 215 9.51 23.07 27.61
CA ILE A 215 9.13 23.61 26.29
C ILE A 215 10.28 23.43 25.30
N HIS A 216 11.52 23.77 25.69
CA HIS A 216 12.70 23.63 24.84
C HIS A 216 12.94 22.17 24.42
N GLN A 217 12.85 21.23 25.36
CA GLN A 217 13.00 19.81 25.06
C GLN A 217 11.90 19.32 24.11
N HIS A 218 10.66 19.76 24.30
CA HIS A 218 9.57 19.42 23.39
C HIS A 218 9.77 20.00 21.99
N THR A 219 10.26 21.22 21.86
CA THR A 219 10.59 21.81 20.55
C THR A 219 11.72 21.06 19.85
N GLU A 220 12.81 20.75 20.56
CA GLU A 220 13.92 19.98 19.99
C GLU A 220 13.49 18.59 19.54
N MET A 221 12.67 17.89 20.34
CA MET A 221 12.13 16.59 19.94
C MET A 221 11.21 16.69 18.71
N SER A 222 10.41 17.75 18.63
CA SER A 222 9.54 17.98 17.46
C SER A 222 10.36 18.30 16.20
N GLU A 223 11.44 19.06 16.32
CA GLU A 223 12.33 19.37 15.20
C GLU A 223 13.08 18.14 14.72
N ARG A 224 13.59 17.30 15.63
CA ARG A 224 14.21 16.01 15.27
C ARG A 224 13.25 15.10 14.52
N ARG A 225 11.99 14.97 14.98
CA ARG A 225 10.97 14.19 14.26
C ARG A 225 10.71 14.73 12.86
N ARG A 226 10.63 16.06 12.69
CA ARG A 226 10.48 16.68 11.37
C ARG A 226 11.67 16.38 10.45
N GLN A 227 12.89 16.46 10.98
CA GLN A 227 14.10 16.13 10.22
C GLN A 227 14.12 14.65 9.79
N GLU A 228 13.76 13.73 10.70
CA GLU A 228 13.64 12.30 10.38
C GLU A 228 12.57 12.04 9.30
N GLU A 229 11.41 12.68 9.41
CA GLU A 229 10.35 12.60 8.38
C GLU A 229 10.82 13.14 7.03
N GLU A 230 11.57 14.25 7.00
CA GLU A 230 12.13 14.82 5.78
C GLU A 230 13.16 13.88 5.11
N VAL A 231 14.01 13.22 5.91
CA VAL A 231 14.95 12.22 5.40
C VAL A 231 14.20 11.04 4.78
N ILE A 232 13.17 10.51 5.46
CA ILE A 232 12.35 9.41 4.95
C ILE A 232 11.64 9.81 3.65
N LEU A 233 11.15 11.04 3.55
CA LEU A 233 10.53 11.56 2.32
C LEU A 233 11.55 11.63 1.18
N LYS A 234 12.74 12.18 1.41
CA LYS A 234 13.81 12.24 0.39
C LYS A 234 14.25 10.85 -0.07
N GLU A 235 14.33 9.88 0.84
CA GLU A 235 14.64 8.49 0.48
C GLU A 235 13.54 7.85 -0.37
N ARG A 236 12.27 8.12 -0.05
CA ARG A 236 11.12 7.66 -0.86
C ARG A 236 11.10 8.29 -2.24
N GLU A 237 11.37 9.60 -2.34
CA GLU A 237 11.47 10.32 -3.62
C GLU A 237 12.59 9.72 -4.48
N ARG A 238 13.79 9.55 -3.94
CA ARG A 238 14.91 8.88 -4.64
C ARG A 238 14.54 7.47 -5.10
N ALA A 239 13.87 6.68 -4.26
CA ALA A 239 13.45 5.34 -4.63
C ALA A 239 12.42 5.33 -5.77
N ILE A 240 11.56 6.36 -5.87
CA ILE A 240 10.62 6.53 -6.98
C ILE A 240 11.37 6.96 -8.24
N GLU A 241 12.28 7.92 -8.13
CA GLU A 241 13.13 8.37 -9.26
C GLU A 241 13.95 7.21 -9.84
N ASP A 242 14.60 6.40 -9.01
CA ASP A 242 15.34 5.22 -9.44
C ASP A 242 14.45 4.21 -10.18
N LYS A 243 13.22 4.00 -9.71
CA LYS A 243 12.24 3.12 -10.38
C LYS A 243 11.85 3.69 -11.74
N LEU A 244 11.63 5.00 -11.83
CA LEU A 244 11.31 5.67 -13.09
C LEU A 244 12.48 5.62 -14.07
N GLN A 245 13.70 5.88 -13.62
CA GLN A 245 14.91 5.78 -14.45
C GLN A 245 15.11 4.35 -14.97
N LYS A 246 14.97 3.33 -14.10
CA LYS A 246 15.04 1.90 -14.51
C LYS A 246 13.95 1.54 -15.52
N ALA A 247 12.72 2.03 -15.32
CA ALA A 247 11.62 1.81 -16.26
C ALA A 247 11.91 2.47 -17.62
N TYR A 248 12.42 3.70 -17.62
CA TYR A 248 12.81 4.43 -18.83
C TYR A 248 13.94 3.74 -19.59
N ALA A 249 14.99 3.32 -18.89
CA ALA A 249 16.11 2.56 -19.49
C ALA A 249 15.62 1.25 -20.11
N LYS A 250 14.74 0.51 -19.42
CA LYS A 250 14.14 -0.72 -19.95
C LYS A 250 13.29 -0.44 -21.20
N ALA A 251 12.53 0.64 -21.23
CA ALA A 251 11.74 1.04 -22.39
C ALA A 251 12.62 1.40 -23.59
N GLN A 252 13.73 2.11 -23.36
CA GLN A 252 14.72 2.44 -24.41
C GLN A 252 15.37 1.16 -24.98
N LEU A 253 15.83 0.24 -24.14
CA LEU A 253 16.38 -1.04 -24.58
C LEU A 253 15.39 -1.85 -25.42
N MET A 254 14.10 -1.87 -25.03
CA MET A 254 13.06 -2.53 -25.81
C MET A 254 12.83 -1.86 -27.17
N LYS A 255 12.91 -0.53 -27.23
CA LYS A 255 12.79 0.24 -28.47
C LYS A 255 13.97 -0.03 -29.41
N GLU A 256 15.19 -0.08 -28.87
CA GLU A 256 16.41 -0.40 -29.63
C GLU A 256 16.40 -1.85 -30.14
N ALA A 257 16.03 -2.82 -29.29
CA ALA A 257 15.87 -4.21 -29.68
C ALA A 257 14.82 -4.38 -30.80
N LYS A 258 13.71 -3.63 -30.74
CA LYS A 258 12.71 -3.61 -31.83
C LYS A 258 13.29 -3.03 -33.12
N LYS A 259 14.06 -1.94 -33.05
CA LYS A 259 14.74 -1.36 -34.22
C LYS A 259 15.72 -2.36 -34.84
N GLN A 260 16.54 -3.03 -34.03
CA GLN A 260 17.49 -4.04 -34.50
C GLN A 260 16.78 -5.19 -35.22
N ARG A 261 15.71 -5.74 -34.64
CA ARG A 261 14.90 -6.78 -35.30
C ARG A 261 14.32 -6.34 -36.63
N ILE A 262 13.89 -5.08 -36.75
CA ILE A 262 13.39 -4.53 -38.02
C ILE A 262 14.51 -4.45 -39.05
N MET A 263 15.73 -4.02 -38.66
CA MET A 263 16.87 -3.99 -39.58
C MET A 263 17.28 -5.40 -40.00
N GLU A 264 17.40 -6.34 -39.07
CA GLU A 264 17.71 -7.74 -39.38
C GLU A 264 16.68 -8.37 -40.33
N ASN A 265 15.38 -8.12 -40.10
CA ASN A 265 14.33 -8.61 -41.00
C ASN A 265 14.43 -7.99 -42.40
N LYS A 266 14.71 -6.69 -42.49
CA LYS A 266 14.94 -6.02 -43.79
C LYS A 266 16.15 -6.61 -44.51
N ASP A 267 17.25 -6.86 -43.80
CA ASP A 267 18.46 -7.46 -44.38
C ASP A 267 18.20 -8.89 -44.87
N GLN A 268 17.44 -9.68 -44.11
CA GLN A 268 17.02 -11.01 -44.54
C GLN A 268 16.11 -10.97 -45.78
N GLU A 269 15.20 -10.00 -45.86
CA GLU A 269 14.34 -9.80 -47.03
C GLU A 269 15.17 -9.39 -48.25
N MET A 270 16.13 -8.48 -48.09
CA MET A 270 17.06 -8.09 -49.15
C MET A 270 17.92 -9.27 -49.62
N LYS A 271 18.41 -10.11 -48.71
CA LYS A 271 19.13 -11.35 -49.06
C LYS A 271 18.25 -12.32 -49.85
N LYS A 272 16.99 -12.50 -49.45
CA LYS A 272 16.02 -13.34 -50.18
C LYS A 272 15.74 -12.79 -51.59
N LYS A 273 15.57 -11.48 -51.73
CA LYS A 273 15.38 -10.83 -53.04
C LYS A 273 16.61 -11.03 -53.95
N ARG A 274 17.82 -10.79 -53.44
CA ARG A 274 19.07 -11.05 -54.18
C ARG A 274 19.19 -12.50 -54.65
N TYR A 275 18.90 -13.46 -53.76
CA TYR A 275 18.91 -14.88 -54.12
C TYR A 275 17.87 -15.22 -55.21
N GLN A 276 16.67 -14.64 -55.14
CA GLN A 276 15.66 -14.81 -56.17
C GLN A 276 16.10 -14.20 -57.52
N GLU A 277 16.68 -13.01 -57.50
CA GLU A 277 17.23 -12.35 -58.68
C GLU A 277 18.37 -13.15 -59.31
N GLU A 278 19.31 -13.66 -58.51
CA GLU A 278 20.40 -14.53 -58.99
C GLU A 278 19.86 -15.82 -59.61
N ARG A 279 18.86 -16.45 -58.98
CA ARG A 279 18.21 -17.64 -59.53
C ARG A 279 17.50 -17.35 -60.85
N LEU A 280 16.82 -16.22 -60.97
CA LEU A 280 16.18 -15.79 -62.22
C LEU A 280 17.23 -15.57 -63.31
N LYS A 281 18.34 -14.88 -63.00
CA LYS A 281 19.47 -14.69 -63.92
C LYS A 281 20.07 -16.02 -64.38
N MET A 282 20.23 -16.98 -63.49
CA MET A 282 20.71 -18.32 -63.86
C MET A 282 19.73 -19.03 -64.81
N MET A 283 18.43 -19.01 -64.52
CA MET A 283 17.43 -19.61 -65.40
C MET A 283 17.37 -18.93 -66.78
N GLU A 284 17.54 -17.61 -66.82
CA GLU A 284 17.61 -16.84 -68.06
C GLU A 284 18.86 -17.22 -68.87
N ASN A 285 20.03 -17.30 -68.22
CA ASN A 285 21.26 -17.77 -68.85
C ASN A 285 21.13 -19.21 -69.39
N ASP A 286 20.53 -20.12 -68.63
CA ASP A 286 20.26 -21.50 -69.05
C ASP A 286 19.32 -21.57 -70.25
N LYS A 287 18.32 -20.67 -70.31
CA LYS A 287 17.41 -20.56 -71.44
C LYS A 287 18.15 -20.07 -72.68
N ILE A 288 18.96 -19.02 -72.55
CA ILE A 288 19.78 -18.47 -73.64
C ILE A 288 20.77 -19.55 -74.15
N ALA A 289 21.39 -20.31 -73.25
CA ALA A 289 22.30 -21.40 -73.62
C ALA A 289 21.57 -22.50 -74.42
N ARG A 290 20.37 -22.90 -73.97
CA ARG A 290 19.52 -23.86 -74.69
C ARG A 290 19.08 -23.33 -76.06
N GLU A 291 18.68 -22.07 -76.16
CA GLU A 291 18.32 -21.45 -77.44
C GLU A 291 19.52 -21.41 -78.40
N ARG A 292 20.72 -21.09 -77.92
CA ARG A 292 21.96 -21.16 -78.71
C ARG A 292 22.27 -22.58 -79.18
N GLN A 293 22.10 -23.58 -78.31
CA GLN A 293 22.33 -24.98 -78.66
C GLN A 293 21.33 -25.46 -79.71
N LEU A 294 20.04 -25.18 -79.54
CA LEU A 294 19.00 -25.50 -80.53
C LEU A 294 19.26 -24.80 -81.86
N LYS A 295 19.72 -23.54 -81.83
CA LYS A 295 20.11 -22.83 -83.05
C LYS A 295 21.28 -23.52 -83.76
N MET A 296 22.33 -23.91 -83.03
CA MET A 296 23.44 -24.66 -83.61
C MET A 296 23.01 -26.02 -84.17
N GLU A 297 22.12 -26.74 -83.48
CA GLU A 297 21.56 -28.00 -83.98
C GLU A 297 20.71 -27.80 -85.23
N LEU A 298 19.90 -26.73 -85.29
CA LEU A 298 19.13 -26.36 -86.47
C LEU A 298 20.07 -26.02 -87.62
N ASP A 299 21.07 -25.16 -87.41
CA ASP A 299 22.05 -24.77 -88.41
C ASP A 299 22.86 -25.97 -88.92
N LYS A 300 23.15 -26.95 -88.04
CA LYS A 300 23.78 -28.21 -88.43
C LYS A 300 22.83 -29.05 -89.27
N LYS A 301 21.57 -29.23 -88.85
CA LYS A 301 20.57 -29.97 -89.63
C LYS A 301 20.30 -29.33 -90.98
N LEU A 302 20.29 -27.99 -91.06
CA LEU A 302 20.17 -27.26 -92.32
C LEU A 302 21.38 -27.49 -93.21
N ARG A 303 22.60 -27.43 -92.66
CA ARG A 303 23.83 -27.76 -93.40
C ARG A 303 23.87 -29.21 -93.88
N ASP A 304 23.49 -30.16 -93.02
CA ASP A 304 23.42 -31.58 -93.36
C ASP A 304 22.32 -31.82 -94.40
N ALA A 305 21.17 -31.17 -94.27
CA ALA A 305 20.08 -31.21 -95.25
C ALA A 305 20.49 -30.58 -96.58
N ASP A 306 21.27 -29.49 -96.58
CA ASP A 306 21.81 -28.87 -97.79
C ASP A 306 22.92 -29.72 -98.42
N ALA A 307 23.75 -30.39 -97.63
CA ALA A 307 24.73 -31.36 -98.12
C ALA A 307 24.03 -32.56 -98.77
N VAL A 308 23.02 -33.11 -98.09
CA VAL A 308 22.15 -34.18 -98.63
C VAL A 308 21.37 -33.68 -99.84
N ARG A 309 20.89 -32.43 -99.84
CA ARG A 309 20.18 -31.82 -100.98
C ARG A 309 21.12 -31.61 -102.15
N ASN A 310 22.37 -31.21 -101.94
CA ASN A 310 23.35 -31.06 -103.00
C ASN A 310 23.79 -32.41 -103.56
N GLN A 311 24.02 -33.39 -102.69
CA GLN A 311 24.30 -34.77 -103.08
C GLN A 311 23.09 -35.38 -103.82
N LYS A 312 21.88 -35.08 -103.33
CA LYS A 312 20.63 -35.47 -103.96
C LYS A 312 20.36 -34.68 -105.24
N LEU A 313 20.74 -33.42 -105.38
CA LEU A 313 20.63 -32.65 -106.63
C LEU A 313 21.65 -33.13 -107.66
N GLN A 314 22.82 -33.62 -107.23
CA GLN A 314 23.76 -34.30 -108.10
C GLN A 314 23.23 -35.68 -108.53
N SER A 315 22.67 -36.46 -107.60
CA SER A 315 22.03 -37.74 -107.92
C SER A 315 20.72 -37.56 -108.68
N ASP A 316 19.95 -36.51 -108.42
CA ASP A 316 18.70 -36.15 -109.07
C ASP A 316 18.97 -35.42 -110.38
N ALA A 317 20.09 -34.74 -110.61
CA ALA A 317 20.48 -34.32 -111.95
C ALA A 317 20.79 -35.55 -112.81
N PHE A 318 21.44 -36.57 -112.23
CA PHE A 318 21.68 -37.87 -112.85
C PHE A 318 20.41 -38.73 -112.99
N VAL A 319 19.49 -38.68 -112.03
CA VAL A 319 18.21 -39.39 -112.03
C VAL A 319 17.14 -38.63 -112.81
N LEU A 320 17.10 -37.29 -112.88
CA LEU A 320 16.22 -36.48 -113.76
C LEU A 320 16.64 -36.62 -115.22
N GLN A 321 17.92 -36.85 -115.51
CA GLN A 321 18.34 -37.34 -116.83
C GLN A 321 17.71 -38.72 -117.16
N LYS A 322 17.43 -39.56 -116.14
CA LYS A 322 16.70 -40.85 -116.26
C LYS A 322 15.18 -40.79 -115.97
N ARG A 323 14.67 -39.73 -115.35
CA ARG A 323 13.33 -39.60 -114.76
C ARG A 323 12.51 -38.49 -115.45
N ASN A 324 13.13 -37.66 -116.29
CA ASN A 324 12.40 -36.98 -117.38
C ASN A 324 11.81 -38.00 -118.39
N GLN A 325 12.20 -39.28 -118.32
CA GLN A 325 11.51 -40.37 -119.01
C GLN A 325 10.39 -41.02 -118.18
N MET A 326 10.24 -40.75 -116.87
CA MET A 326 9.35 -41.53 -116.00
C MET A 326 8.73 -40.69 -114.85
N LYS A 327 7.48 -40.26 -115.08
CA LYS A 327 6.39 -40.07 -114.10
C LYS A 327 6.17 -38.69 -113.46
N PHE A 328 5.23 -37.95 -114.08
CA PHE A 328 4.44 -36.83 -113.54
C PHE A 328 3.04 -37.27 -113.01
N LEU A 329 2.71 -38.57 -112.97
CA LEU A 329 1.31 -39.04 -112.93
C LEU A 329 0.79 -39.66 -111.61
N VAL A 330 1.35 -39.35 -110.43
CA VAL A 330 0.80 -39.90 -109.15
C VAL A 330 0.88 -38.91 -107.97
N PHE A 331 0.68 -37.60 -108.17
CA PHE A 331 0.69 -36.62 -107.07
C PHE A 331 -0.67 -35.94 -106.81
N GLN A 332 -1.61 -35.99 -107.77
CA GLN A 332 -2.84 -35.19 -107.69
C GLN A 332 -4.04 -35.87 -107.01
N GLU A 333 -4.02 -37.17 -106.71
CA GLU A 333 -5.22 -37.86 -106.20
C GLU A 333 -5.37 -37.91 -104.67
N THR A 334 -4.39 -37.50 -103.87
CA THR A 334 -4.46 -37.63 -102.38
C THR A 334 -4.47 -36.30 -101.61
N TYR A 335 -4.48 -35.15 -102.28
CA TYR A 335 -4.31 -33.85 -101.61
C TYR A 335 -5.61 -33.25 -101.04
N GLU A 336 -6.73 -33.41 -101.74
CA GLU A 336 -8.01 -32.79 -101.36
C GLU A 336 -8.73 -33.52 -100.21
N ASP A 337 -8.60 -34.86 -100.11
CA ASP A 337 -9.27 -35.65 -99.07
C ASP A 337 -8.60 -35.51 -97.68
N VAL A 338 -7.27 -35.43 -97.64
CA VAL A 338 -6.52 -35.18 -96.39
C VAL A 338 -6.76 -33.76 -95.87
N LYS A 339 -7.00 -32.79 -96.77
CA LYS A 339 -7.30 -31.40 -96.42
C LYS A 339 -8.67 -31.28 -95.74
N LYS A 340 -9.72 -31.88 -96.31
CA LYS A 340 -11.07 -31.85 -95.73
C LYS A 340 -11.13 -32.56 -94.37
N SER A 341 -10.49 -33.72 -94.23
CA SER A 341 -10.43 -34.44 -92.95
C SER A 341 -9.76 -33.62 -91.82
N LYS A 342 -8.69 -32.87 -92.13
CA LYS A 342 -8.05 -31.99 -91.14
C LYS A 342 -8.84 -30.72 -90.84
N GLU A 343 -9.60 -30.20 -91.79
CA GLU A 343 -10.47 -29.04 -91.58
C GLU A 343 -11.65 -29.38 -90.66
N GLU A 344 -12.26 -30.56 -90.81
CA GLU A 344 -13.31 -31.07 -89.92
C GLU A 344 -12.80 -31.35 -88.50
N GLU A 345 -11.63 -31.99 -88.34
CA GLU A 345 -11.02 -32.24 -87.03
C GLU A 345 -10.67 -30.92 -86.31
N ASN A 346 -10.22 -29.90 -87.06
CA ASN A 346 -9.94 -28.58 -86.51
C ASN A 346 -11.20 -27.82 -86.11
N ALA A 347 -12.30 -27.98 -86.85
CA ALA A 347 -13.59 -27.41 -86.48
C ALA A 347 -14.13 -28.02 -85.19
N GLU A 348 -14.01 -29.34 -85.02
CA GLU A 348 -14.45 -30.04 -83.80
C GLU A 348 -13.59 -29.66 -82.59
N LYS A 349 -12.26 -29.54 -82.77
CA LYS A 349 -11.34 -29.06 -81.71
C LYS A 349 -11.67 -27.63 -81.28
N LYS A 350 -11.98 -26.74 -82.23
CA LYS A 350 -12.41 -25.36 -81.93
C LYS A 350 -13.70 -25.33 -81.11
N LYS A 351 -14.70 -26.14 -81.48
CA LYS A 351 -15.97 -26.23 -80.75
C LYS A 351 -15.80 -26.74 -79.32
N ARG A 352 -14.99 -27.79 -79.11
CA ARG A 352 -14.66 -28.29 -77.76
C ARG A 352 -13.90 -27.27 -76.92
N LEU A 353 -13.02 -26.47 -77.54
CA LEU A 353 -12.31 -25.38 -76.85
C LEU A 353 -13.25 -24.26 -76.44
N SER A 354 -14.21 -23.86 -77.28
CA SER A 354 -15.20 -22.84 -76.92
C SER A 354 -16.11 -23.29 -75.78
N GLU A 355 -16.59 -24.53 -75.82
CA GLU A 355 -17.43 -25.09 -74.73
C GLU A 355 -16.67 -25.16 -73.40
N ARG A 356 -15.38 -25.54 -73.42
CA ARG A 356 -14.53 -25.53 -72.22
C ARG A 356 -14.27 -24.11 -71.69
N LEU A 357 -14.08 -23.13 -72.58
CA LEU A 357 -13.90 -21.73 -72.19
C LEU A 357 -15.15 -21.18 -71.52
N GLU A 358 -16.32 -21.45 -72.09
CA GLU A 358 -17.60 -21.01 -71.56
C GLU A 358 -17.91 -21.65 -70.20
N GLN A 359 -17.61 -22.94 -70.04
CA GLN A 359 -17.71 -23.62 -68.75
C GLN A 359 -16.71 -23.06 -67.72
N ALA A 360 -15.48 -22.77 -68.11
CA ALA A 360 -14.48 -22.15 -67.23
C ALA A 360 -14.91 -20.75 -66.77
N GLN A 361 -15.53 -19.96 -67.66
CA GLN A 361 -16.09 -18.64 -67.33
C GLN A 361 -17.24 -18.75 -66.32
N LYS A 362 -18.19 -19.67 -66.52
CA LYS A 362 -19.28 -19.95 -65.56
C LYS A 362 -18.74 -20.37 -64.19
N ASN A 363 -17.82 -21.33 -64.16
CA ASN A 363 -17.21 -21.80 -62.91
C ASN A 363 -16.49 -20.66 -62.17
N ASN A 364 -15.82 -19.76 -62.89
CA ASN A 364 -15.12 -18.63 -62.29
C ASN A 364 -16.10 -17.57 -61.74
N GLN A 365 -17.21 -17.32 -62.44
CA GLN A 365 -18.29 -16.44 -61.93
C GLN A 365 -18.91 -17.01 -60.64
N GLU A 366 -19.24 -18.30 -60.59
CA GLU A 366 -19.77 -18.92 -59.37
C GLU A 366 -18.77 -18.84 -58.20
N LEU A 367 -17.49 -19.09 -58.47
CA LEU A 367 -16.44 -19.01 -57.47
C LEU A 367 -16.31 -17.58 -56.90
N MET A 368 -16.38 -16.57 -57.77
CA MET A 368 -16.34 -15.16 -57.38
C MET A 368 -17.56 -14.77 -56.55
N GLN A 369 -18.76 -15.23 -56.92
CA GLN A 369 -19.98 -15.00 -56.14
C GLN A 369 -19.89 -15.65 -54.75
N LYS A 370 -19.50 -16.92 -54.67
CA LYS A 370 -19.28 -17.65 -53.39
C LYS A 370 -18.24 -16.96 -52.52
N ARG A 371 -17.12 -16.50 -53.10
CA ARG A 371 -16.08 -15.76 -52.40
C ARG A 371 -16.60 -14.41 -51.88
N SER A 372 -17.37 -13.68 -52.67
CA SER A 372 -17.95 -12.40 -52.24
C SER A 372 -18.92 -12.58 -51.06
N TYR A 373 -19.73 -13.64 -51.09
CA TYR A 373 -20.70 -13.94 -50.03
C TYR A 373 -20.00 -14.36 -48.74
N ALA A 374 -18.99 -15.23 -48.84
CA ALA A 374 -18.16 -15.63 -47.70
C ALA A 374 -17.43 -14.44 -47.07
N LEU A 375 -16.91 -13.50 -47.88
CA LEU A 375 -16.30 -12.27 -47.39
C LEU A 375 -17.31 -11.37 -46.66
N LYS A 376 -18.55 -11.24 -47.16
CA LYS A 376 -19.62 -10.50 -46.47
C LYS A 376 -19.95 -11.11 -45.11
N ILE A 377 -20.09 -12.44 -45.02
CA ILE A 377 -20.34 -13.12 -43.75
C ILE A 377 -19.17 -12.91 -42.78
N ALA A 378 -17.93 -13.10 -43.24
CA ALA A 378 -16.74 -12.92 -42.40
C ALA A 378 -16.60 -11.47 -41.91
N ALA A 379 -16.93 -10.48 -42.75
CA ALA A 379 -16.93 -9.07 -42.36
C ALA A 379 -18.00 -8.78 -41.30
N ALA A 380 -19.22 -9.31 -41.46
CA ALA A 380 -20.30 -9.16 -40.48
C ALA A 380 -19.96 -9.84 -39.14
N GLN A 381 -19.36 -11.03 -39.17
CA GLN A 381 -18.87 -11.70 -37.96
C GLN A 381 -17.79 -10.89 -37.24
N LYS A 382 -16.85 -10.30 -38.00
CA LYS A 382 -15.80 -9.45 -37.43
C LYS A 382 -16.37 -8.16 -36.84
N GLN A 383 -17.39 -7.56 -37.47
CA GLN A 383 -18.08 -6.39 -36.90
C GLN A 383 -18.77 -6.73 -35.58
N ARG A 384 -19.49 -7.85 -35.50
CA ARG A 384 -20.11 -8.31 -34.24
C ARG A 384 -19.09 -8.53 -33.13
N GLN A 385 -17.96 -9.17 -33.43
CA GLN A 385 -16.87 -9.33 -32.45
C GLN A 385 -16.31 -8.00 -31.95
N VAL A 386 -16.22 -6.98 -32.82
CA VAL A 386 -15.77 -5.64 -32.43
C VAL A 386 -16.81 -4.97 -31.53
N GLU A 387 -18.10 -5.11 -31.83
CA GLU A 387 -19.20 -4.58 -31.01
C GLU A 387 -19.26 -5.27 -29.64
N GLU A 388 -19.13 -6.60 -29.56
CA GLU A 388 -19.07 -7.35 -28.31
C GLU A 388 -17.91 -6.88 -27.41
N VAL A 389 -16.71 -6.73 -27.99
CA VAL A 389 -15.54 -6.22 -27.25
C VAL A 389 -15.74 -4.78 -26.79
N ARG A 390 -16.39 -3.94 -27.61
CA ARG A 390 -16.72 -2.56 -27.24
C ARG A 390 -17.72 -2.52 -26.07
N MET A 391 -18.78 -3.30 -26.14
CA MET A 391 -19.79 -3.38 -25.07
C MET A 391 -19.18 -3.90 -23.76
N ALA A 392 -18.38 -4.96 -23.83
CA ALA A 392 -17.68 -5.49 -22.65
C ALA A 392 -16.72 -4.46 -22.02
N LYS A 393 -16.06 -3.63 -22.85
CA LYS A 393 -15.22 -2.53 -22.36
C LYS A 393 -16.05 -1.45 -21.66
N GLU A 394 -17.18 -1.05 -22.25
CA GLU A 394 -18.08 -0.05 -21.67
C GLU A 394 -18.69 -0.53 -20.35
N GLU A 395 -19.08 -1.81 -20.26
CA GLU A 395 -19.60 -2.43 -19.04
C GLU A 395 -18.55 -2.49 -17.92
N LEU A 396 -17.32 -2.90 -18.25
CA LEU A 396 -16.21 -2.92 -17.30
C LEU A 396 -15.86 -1.50 -16.80
N GLN A 397 -15.96 -0.48 -17.67
CA GLN A 397 -15.81 0.92 -17.25
C GLN A 397 -16.92 1.36 -16.30
N ARG A 398 -18.18 0.99 -16.55
CA ARG A 398 -19.30 1.28 -15.63
C ARG A 398 -19.11 0.60 -14.29
N GLU A 399 -18.71 -0.68 -14.26
CA GLU A 399 -18.42 -1.38 -13.01
C GLU A 399 -17.29 -0.72 -12.22
N GLN A 400 -16.21 -0.30 -12.89
CA GLN A 400 -15.12 0.42 -12.24
C GLN A 400 -15.58 1.75 -11.65
N GLN A 401 -16.40 2.50 -12.38
CA GLN A 401 -16.97 3.75 -11.87
C GLN A 401 -17.90 3.51 -10.67
N ALA A 402 -18.74 2.47 -10.71
CA ALA A 402 -19.60 2.10 -9.60
C ALA A 402 -18.80 1.74 -8.34
N ARG A 403 -17.73 0.94 -8.49
CA ARG A 403 -16.83 0.59 -7.36
C ARG A 403 -16.15 1.81 -6.76
N ILE A 404 -15.69 2.75 -7.60
CA ILE A 404 -15.10 4.01 -7.14
C ILE A 404 -16.14 4.83 -6.37
N GLN A 405 -17.38 4.93 -6.87
CA GLN A 405 -18.45 5.66 -6.19
C GLN A 405 -18.82 5.02 -4.85
N GLU A 406 -18.91 3.69 -4.77
CA GLU A 406 -19.14 2.98 -3.50
C GLU A 406 -18.01 3.22 -2.49
N GLU A 407 -16.75 3.20 -2.94
CA GLU A 407 -15.59 3.47 -2.09
C GLU A 407 -15.57 4.92 -1.58
N VAL A 408 -15.91 5.88 -2.44
CA VAL A 408 -16.07 7.29 -2.05
C VAL A 408 -17.15 7.44 -0.97
N LEU A 409 -18.34 6.86 -1.18
CA LEU A 409 -19.43 6.90 -0.19
C LEU A 409 -19.03 6.24 1.14
N ARG A 410 -18.26 5.15 1.10
CA ARG A 410 -17.74 4.50 2.31
C ARG A 410 -16.76 5.40 3.06
N ASN A 411 -15.86 6.06 2.34
CA ASN A 411 -14.90 6.99 2.92
C ASN A 411 -15.57 8.23 3.50
N GLU A 412 -16.61 8.74 2.85
CA GLU A 412 -17.43 9.84 3.37
C GLU A 412 -18.11 9.46 4.69
N LYS A 413 -18.72 8.27 4.78
CA LYS A 413 -19.31 7.76 6.04
C LYS A 413 -18.27 7.65 7.15
N LEU A 414 -17.10 7.08 6.87
CA LEU A 414 -16.01 6.98 7.84
C LEU A 414 -15.52 8.37 8.30
N ALA A 415 -15.44 9.33 7.38
CA ALA A 415 -15.08 10.70 7.71
C ALA A 415 -16.13 11.39 8.58
N GLU A 416 -17.43 11.15 8.33
CA GLU A 416 -18.51 11.65 9.18
C GLU A 416 -18.49 11.02 10.57
N GLU A 417 -18.26 9.72 10.68
CA GLU A 417 -18.10 9.02 11.97
C GLU A 417 -16.92 9.58 12.76
N ALA A 418 -15.78 9.83 12.12
CA ALA A 418 -14.63 10.47 12.74
C ALA A 418 -14.97 11.89 13.24
N ARG A 419 -15.70 12.70 12.45
CA ARG A 419 -16.17 14.03 12.88
C ARG A 419 -17.12 13.95 14.08
N ARG A 420 -18.04 12.98 14.09
CA ARG A 420 -18.94 12.73 15.23
C ARG A 420 -18.16 12.34 16.48
N GLY A 421 -17.18 11.44 16.37
CA GLY A 421 -16.31 11.05 17.47
C GLY A 421 -15.51 12.22 18.05
N VAL A 422 -14.96 13.09 17.21
CA VAL A 422 -14.29 14.33 17.66
C VAL A 422 -15.26 15.26 18.39
N SER A 423 -16.49 15.39 17.90
CA SER A 423 -17.53 16.21 18.55
C SER A 423 -17.89 15.67 19.93
N GLN A 424 -18.11 14.35 20.05
CA GLN A 424 -18.38 13.68 21.32
C GLN A 424 -17.23 13.85 22.32
N MET A 425 -15.97 13.71 21.89
CA MET A 425 -14.82 13.98 22.75
C MET A 425 -14.78 15.44 23.24
N LYS A 426 -15.13 16.41 22.40
CA LYS A 426 -15.22 17.82 22.82
C LYS A 426 -16.32 18.01 23.86
N GLN A 427 -17.48 17.37 23.68
CA GLN A 427 -18.57 17.40 24.66
C GLN A 427 -18.16 16.78 26.00
N MET A 428 -17.58 15.58 26.00
CA MET A 428 -17.10 14.95 27.24
C MET A 428 -16.06 15.81 27.97
N LYS A 429 -15.12 16.43 27.24
CA LYS A 429 -14.15 17.36 27.86
C LYS A 429 -14.83 18.58 28.48
N LEU A 430 -15.89 19.11 27.87
CA LEU A 430 -16.66 20.21 28.44
C LEU A 430 -17.42 19.78 29.71
N GLU A 431 -17.96 18.57 29.72
CA GLU A 431 -18.62 17.99 30.90
C GLU A 431 -17.63 17.75 32.04
N GLU A 432 -16.46 17.15 31.77
CA GLU A 432 -15.39 16.99 32.77
C GLU A 432 -14.96 18.34 33.36
N ILE A 433 -14.87 19.40 32.55
CA ILE A 433 -14.54 20.74 33.03
C ILE A 433 -15.66 21.28 33.93
N LYS A 434 -16.93 21.08 33.56
CA LYS A 434 -18.08 21.47 34.39
C LYS A 434 -18.08 20.74 35.73
N GLU A 435 -17.84 19.43 35.74
CA GLU A 435 -17.75 18.63 36.96
C GLU A 435 -16.60 19.08 37.87
N LYS A 436 -15.41 19.30 37.30
CA LYS A 436 -14.26 19.84 38.05
C LYS A 436 -14.57 21.19 38.67
N HIS A 437 -15.23 22.08 37.92
CA HIS A 437 -15.64 23.38 38.43
C HIS A 437 -16.68 23.27 39.55
N GLN A 438 -17.67 22.36 39.41
CA GLN A 438 -18.64 22.11 40.48
C GLN A 438 -17.98 21.58 41.75
N LEU A 439 -17.05 20.63 41.62
CA LEU A 439 -16.26 20.10 42.74
C LEU A 439 -15.44 21.20 43.43
N GLU A 440 -14.82 22.09 42.65
CA GLU A 440 -14.06 23.23 43.18
C GLU A 440 -14.97 24.21 43.94
N ARG A 441 -16.18 24.49 43.43
CA ARG A 441 -17.19 25.29 44.14
C ARG A 441 -17.63 24.64 45.45
N LEU A 442 -17.81 23.32 45.48
CA LEU A 442 -18.14 22.60 46.72
C LEU A 442 -17.00 22.69 47.73
N ARG A 443 -15.74 22.49 47.30
CA ARG A 443 -14.57 22.68 48.17
C ARG A 443 -14.47 24.11 48.71
N ALA A 444 -14.73 25.11 47.87
CA ALA A 444 -14.74 26.51 48.32
C ALA A 444 -15.81 26.76 49.39
N ARG A 445 -17.03 26.22 49.21
CA ARG A 445 -18.09 26.30 50.22
C ARG A 445 -17.72 25.60 51.53
N GLU A 446 -17.10 24.44 51.45
CA GLU A 446 -16.66 23.71 52.64
C GLU A 446 -15.57 24.47 53.39
N ASN A 447 -14.62 25.09 52.67
CA ASN A 447 -13.60 25.95 53.26
C ASN A 447 -14.21 27.19 53.93
N LEU A 448 -15.23 27.81 53.32
CA LEU A 448 -15.97 28.91 53.94
C LEU A 448 -16.63 28.46 55.25
N ARG A 449 -17.32 27.31 55.26
CA ARG A 449 -17.90 26.75 56.50
C ARG A 449 -16.86 26.48 57.58
N ARG A 450 -15.70 25.94 57.21
CA ARG A 450 -14.60 25.72 58.15
C ARG A 450 -14.08 27.04 58.72
N ASN A 451 -13.99 28.09 57.90
CA ASN A 451 -13.61 29.42 58.36
C ASN A 451 -14.68 30.03 59.26
N GLU A 452 -15.97 29.90 58.93
CA GLU A 452 -17.09 30.35 59.76
C GLU A 452 -17.03 29.72 61.15
N HIS A 453 -16.86 28.40 61.24
CA HIS A 453 -16.69 27.73 62.53
C HIS A 453 -15.43 28.17 63.28
N ALA A 454 -14.32 28.44 62.58
CA ALA A 454 -13.12 28.96 63.22
C ALA A 454 -13.36 30.38 63.78
N PHE A 455 -14.07 31.24 63.06
CA PHE A 455 -14.48 32.57 63.51
C PHE A 455 -15.44 32.51 64.70
N GLU A 456 -16.43 31.62 64.66
CA GLU A 456 -17.36 31.40 65.79
C GLU A 456 -16.61 30.95 67.05
N ALA A 457 -15.70 29.98 66.92
CA ALA A 457 -14.88 29.51 68.04
C ALA A 457 -13.94 30.61 68.60
N GLU A 458 -13.43 31.50 67.73
CA GLU A 458 -12.66 32.66 68.18
C GLU A 458 -13.55 33.70 68.88
N ARG A 459 -14.76 33.93 68.37
CA ARG A 459 -15.76 34.81 68.97
C ARG A 459 -16.15 34.32 70.36
N GLU A 460 -16.46 33.04 70.54
CA GLU A 460 -16.76 32.44 71.84
C GLU A 460 -15.60 32.59 72.83
N LYS A 461 -14.35 32.39 72.38
CA LYS A 461 -13.16 32.61 73.23
C LYS A 461 -13.04 34.07 73.67
N LEU A 462 -13.30 35.02 72.76
CA LEU A 462 -13.28 36.44 73.08
C LEU A 462 -14.41 36.81 74.05
N GLU A 463 -15.63 36.31 73.83
CA GLU A 463 -16.77 36.50 74.73
C GLU A 463 -16.47 35.94 76.13
N GLN A 464 -15.87 34.74 76.23
CA GLN A 464 -15.43 34.18 77.51
C GLN A 464 -14.36 35.05 78.18
N GLN A 465 -13.37 35.55 77.42
CA GLN A 465 -12.34 36.44 77.97
C GLN A 465 -12.92 37.77 78.46
N VAL A 466 -13.89 38.33 77.74
CA VAL A 466 -14.60 39.55 78.15
C VAL A 466 -15.44 39.28 79.39
N GLY A 467 -16.21 38.19 79.43
CA GLY A 467 -16.98 37.76 80.61
C GLY A 467 -16.11 37.58 81.85
N GLN A 468 -14.95 36.94 81.70
CA GLN A 468 -13.97 36.82 82.80
C GLN A 468 -13.41 38.18 83.26
N LYS A 469 -13.20 39.13 82.34
CA LYS A 469 -12.75 40.49 82.69
C LYS A 469 -13.85 41.28 83.40
N ILE A 470 -15.10 41.14 82.98
CA ILE A 470 -16.26 41.76 83.63
C ILE A 470 -16.42 41.19 85.04
N ALA A 471 -16.45 39.87 85.20
CA ALA A 471 -16.55 39.23 86.52
C ALA A 471 -15.40 39.62 87.47
N LYS A 472 -14.16 39.76 86.95
CA LYS A 472 -13.05 40.31 87.74
C LYS A 472 -13.26 41.76 88.14
N SER A 473 -13.83 42.58 87.25
CA SER A 473 -14.12 43.99 87.53
C SER A 473 -15.25 44.15 88.55
N GLU A 474 -16.31 43.35 88.45
CA GLU A 474 -17.40 43.29 89.43
C GLU A 474 -16.90 42.85 90.81
N LYS A 475 -16.05 41.83 90.88
CA LYS A 475 -15.44 41.42 92.15
C LYS A 475 -14.58 42.51 92.78
N ILE A 476 -13.85 43.29 91.96
CA ILE A 476 -13.09 44.46 92.43
C ILE A 476 -14.03 45.55 92.96
N LEU A 477 -15.20 45.74 92.33
CA LEU A 477 -16.21 46.70 92.80
C LEU A 477 -16.83 46.23 94.12
N GLU A 478 -17.24 44.97 94.24
CA GLU A 478 -17.74 44.40 95.50
C GLU A 478 -16.69 44.49 96.63
N ASP A 479 -15.42 44.20 96.34
CA ASP A 479 -14.34 44.32 97.32
C ASP A 479 -14.10 45.79 97.73
N ARG A 480 -14.31 46.74 96.81
CA ARG A 480 -14.28 48.18 97.11
C ARG A 480 -15.46 48.60 97.98
N GLU A 481 -16.68 48.17 97.65
CA GLU A 481 -17.89 48.45 98.45
C GLU A 481 -17.77 47.86 99.86
N LYS A 482 -17.20 46.64 99.99
CA LYS A 482 -16.88 46.04 101.31
C LYS A 482 -15.82 46.84 102.06
N ALA A 483 -14.78 47.32 101.39
CA ALA A 483 -13.77 48.17 102.00
C ALA A 483 -14.35 49.53 102.45
N GLU A 484 -15.26 50.11 101.66
CA GLU A 484 -15.99 51.33 101.99
C GLU A 484 -16.93 51.14 103.19
N ALA A 485 -17.65 50.01 103.27
CA ALA A 485 -18.48 49.63 104.41
C ALA A 485 -17.66 49.43 105.70
N VAL A 486 -16.45 48.87 105.60
CA VAL A 486 -15.53 48.74 106.74
C VAL A 486 -14.98 50.11 107.17
N SER A 487 -14.71 51.03 106.25
CA SER A 487 -14.32 52.40 106.61
C SER A 487 -15.46 53.23 107.23
N PHE A 488 -16.73 52.94 106.89
CA PHE A 488 -17.89 53.53 107.56
C PHE A 488 -18.12 52.97 108.97
N SER A 489 -17.75 51.72 109.22
CA SER A 489 -17.79 51.07 110.55
C SER A 489 -16.74 51.56 111.55
N ILE A 490 -15.73 52.33 111.12
CA ILE A 490 -14.66 52.87 111.99
C ILE A 490 -14.96 54.32 112.42
N ILE A 491 -16.02 54.95 111.88
CA ILE A 491 -16.40 56.34 112.16
C ILE A 491 -17.65 56.44 113.06
N TYR A 492 -18.21 55.32 113.53
CA TYR A 492 -19.26 55.28 114.55
C TYR A 492 -18.77 54.73 115.90
#